data_AF-A0A367KXC9-F1
#
_entry.id   AF-A0A367KXC9-F1
#
_cell.length_a   1.000
_cell.length_b   1.000
_cell.length_c   1.000
_cell.angle_alpha   90.00
_cell.angle_beta   90.00
_cell.angle_gamma   90.00
#
_symmetry.space_group_name_H-M   'P 1'
#
loop_
_entity.id
_entity.type
_entity.pdbx_description
1 polymer ?
#
loop_
_entity_poly.entity_id
_entity_poly.type
_entity_poly.pdbx_seq_one_letter_code
_entity_poly.pdbx_strand_id
1 'polypeptide(L)'
;MATLPPFAGPSAGPRPVLLQIEDQYNKRIDDDVAKLVDCFTDIVKVGENKDKDKFKVAQEGYQIESQAAQIVRSCESLLSLVGELKQSLLLNDTKTLSKLRQARSEKLTENTVAIKERILTIKKELADTVYDLESVYYRSLTD
;
A
#
# COMPACT_ATOMS: atom_id res chain seq x y z
N MET A 1 -34.01 16.78 21.49
CA MET A 1 -33.23 15.52 21.37
C MET A 1 -32.85 15.35 19.91
N ALA A 2 -31.66 15.80 19.52
CA ALA A 2 -31.12 15.56 18.19
C ALA A 2 -30.22 14.32 18.27
N THR A 3 -30.71 13.20 17.77
CA THR A 3 -29.95 11.95 17.67
C THR A 3 -28.85 12.13 16.62
N LEU A 4 -27.60 12.20 17.10
CA LEU A 4 -26.40 12.10 16.28
C LEU A 4 -26.44 10.82 15.45
N PRO A 5 -26.04 10.84 14.16
CA PRO A 5 -25.90 9.62 13.38
C PRO A 5 -24.82 8.73 14.01
N PRO A 6 -24.97 7.40 13.95
CA PRO A 6 -24.03 6.47 14.54
C PRO A 6 -22.68 6.61 13.84
N PHE A 7 -21.62 6.64 14.64
CA PHE A 7 -20.23 6.58 14.22
C PHE A 7 -20.07 5.37 13.28
N ALA A 8 -20.05 5.62 11.97
CA ALA A 8 -19.66 4.62 11.00
C ALA A 8 -18.22 4.24 11.36
N GLY A 9 -18.05 3.04 11.91
CA GLY A 9 -16.76 2.46 12.22
C GLY A 9 -15.85 2.50 10.99
N PRO A 10 -14.53 2.38 11.19
CA PRO A 10 -13.57 2.55 10.12
C PRO A 10 -13.96 1.63 8.96
N SER A 11 -14.29 2.26 7.84
CA SER A 11 -14.47 1.67 6.53
C SER A 11 -13.53 0.47 6.39
N ALA A 12 -14.08 -0.68 6.00
CA ALA A 12 -13.34 -1.87 5.64
C ALA A 12 -12.36 -1.52 4.51
N GLY A 13 -11.19 -1.02 4.91
CA GLY A 13 -10.07 -0.68 4.03
C GLY A 13 -9.37 -1.94 3.51
N PRO A 14 -8.27 -1.79 2.76
CA PRO A 14 -7.68 -2.74 1.80
C PRO A 14 -7.02 -4.00 2.42
N ARG A 15 -7.53 -4.49 3.55
CA ARG A 15 -7.13 -5.74 4.21
C ARG A 15 -7.17 -6.97 3.30
N PRO A 16 -8.19 -7.20 2.43
CA PRO A 16 -8.20 -8.42 1.62
C PRO A 16 -7.09 -8.44 0.56
N VAL A 17 -6.74 -7.28 -0.01
CA VAL A 17 -5.67 -7.18 -1.03
C VAL A 17 -4.29 -7.38 -0.41
N LEU A 18 -4.05 -6.83 0.78
CA LEU A 18 -2.79 -7.01 1.50
C LEU A 18 -2.58 -8.49 1.89
N LEU A 19 -3.62 -9.17 2.35
CA LEU A 19 -3.58 -10.60 2.66
C LEU A 19 -3.31 -11.44 1.42
N GLN A 20 -3.90 -11.10 0.27
CA GLN A 20 -3.62 -11.79 -1.00
C GLN A 20 -2.16 -11.67 -1.45
N ILE A 21 -1.55 -10.49 -1.24
CA ILE A 21 -0.14 -10.26 -1.57
C ILE A 21 0.76 -11.07 -0.63
N GLU A 22 0.44 -11.10 0.66
CA GLU A 22 1.15 -11.89 1.65
C GLU A 22 1.09 -13.40 1.33
N ASP A 23 -0.10 -13.92 1.02
CA ASP A 23 -0.29 -15.31 0.61
C ASP A 23 0.50 -15.64 -0.67
N GLN A 24 0.55 -14.73 -1.65
CA GLN A 24 1.37 -14.92 -2.84
C GLN A 24 2.86 -15.02 -2.53
N TYR A 25 3.36 -14.17 -1.64
CA TYR A 25 4.76 -14.20 -1.24
C TYR A 25 5.09 -15.47 -0.46
N ASN A 26 4.25 -15.88 0.48
CA ASN A 26 4.43 -17.12 1.23
C ASN A 26 4.43 -18.34 0.29
N LYS A 27 3.45 -18.40 -0.62
CA LYS A 27 3.39 -19.49 -1.60
C LYS A 27 4.63 -19.56 -2.48
N ARG A 28 5.14 -18.41 -2.94
CA ARG A 28 6.36 -18.35 -3.76
C ARG A 28 7.58 -18.83 -2.97
N ILE A 29 7.71 -18.47 -1.69
CA ILE A 29 8.78 -18.96 -0.80
C ILE A 29 8.70 -20.47 -0.68
N ASP A 30 7.52 -21.00 -0.34
CA ASP A 30 7.32 -22.43 -0.14
C ASP A 30 7.66 -23.21 -1.41
N ASP A 31 7.18 -22.74 -2.57
CA ASP A 31 7.45 -23.37 -3.87
C ASP A 31 8.94 -23.35 -4.23
N ASP A 32 9.66 -22.25 -3.98
CA ASP A 32 11.08 -22.13 -4.32
C ASP A 32 11.98 -22.89 -3.35
N VAL A 33 11.65 -22.94 -2.05
CA VAL A 33 12.36 -23.72 -1.04
C VAL A 33 12.14 -25.22 -1.27
N ALA A 34 10.92 -25.65 -1.56
CA ALA A 34 10.63 -27.05 -1.88
C ALA A 34 11.45 -27.51 -3.09
N LYS A 35 11.46 -26.72 -4.17
CA LYS A 35 12.27 -27.02 -5.36
C LYS A 35 13.76 -27.10 -5.05
N LEU A 36 14.30 -26.21 -4.21
CA LEU A 36 15.70 -26.27 -3.80
C LEU A 36 16.06 -27.60 -3.13
N VAL A 37 15.22 -28.02 -2.19
CA VAL A 37 15.41 -29.28 -1.45
C VAL A 37 15.27 -30.48 -2.38
N ASP A 38 14.26 -30.49 -3.25
CA ASP A 38 14.02 -31.59 -4.20
C ASP A 38 15.17 -31.73 -5.20
N CYS A 39 15.59 -30.63 -5.82
CA CYS A 39 16.71 -30.63 -6.77
C CYS A 39 18.01 -31.12 -6.11
N PHE A 40 18.31 -30.64 -4.90
CA PHE A 40 19.51 -31.08 -4.19
C PHE A 40 19.43 -32.56 -3.78
N THR A 41 18.27 -33.00 -3.32
CA THR A 41 18.02 -34.40 -2.98
C THR A 41 18.23 -35.30 -4.20
N ASP A 42 17.76 -34.88 -5.37
CA ASP A 42 17.94 -35.63 -6.61
C ASP A 42 19.40 -35.69 -7.08
N ILE A 43 20.16 -34.60 -6.92
CA ILE A 43 21.61 -34.61 -7.16
C ILE A 43 22.30 -35.64 -6.26
N VAL A 44 21.94 -35.67 -4.97
CA VAL A 44 22.53 -36.62 -4.01
C VAL A 44 22.18 -38.07 -4.36
N LYS A 45 20.93 -38.35 -4.77
CA LYS A 45 20.50 -39.70 -5.20
C LYS A 45 21.29 -40.20 -6.42
N VAL A 46 21.60 -39.31 -7.35
CA VAL A 46 22.26 -39.66 -8.61
C VAL A 46 23.79 -39.65 -8.49
N GLY A 47 24.34 -38.93 -7.51
CA GLY A 47 25.78 -38.73 -7.32
C GLY A 47 26.60 -39.98 -6.97
N GLU A 48 25.99 -41.08 -6.53
CA GLU A 48 26.71 -42.34 -6.31
C GLU A 48 27.12 -42.95 -7.65
N ASN A 49 28.42 -43.16 -7.90
CA ASN A 49 28.92 -43.66 -9.20
C ASN A 49 29.27 -45.16 -9.21
N LYS A 50 28.84 -45.91 -8.20
CA LYS A 50 29.18 -47.33 -8.07
C LYS A 50 28.38 -48.15 -9.09
N ASP A 51 29.05 -49.10 -9.76
CA ASP A 51 28.44 -50.06 -10.70
C ASP A 51 27.70 -49.42 -11.90
N LYS A 52 28.15 -48.24 -12.37
CA LYS A 52 27.55 -47.53 -13.52
C LYS A 52 28.42 -47.59 -14.77
N ASP A 53 27.77 -47.77 -15.93
CA ASP A 53 28.41 -47.70 -17.24
C ASP A 53 28.60 -46.23 -17.69
N LYS A 54 29.60 -45.97 -18.54
CA LYS A 54 29.98 -44.64 -19.02
C LYS A 54 28.82 -43.86 -19.65
N PHE A 55 27.93 -44.54 -20.37
CA PHE A 55 26.75 -43.90 -20.95
C PHE A 55 25.76 -43.42 -19.88
N LYS A 56 25.59 -44.19 -18.80
CA LYS A 56 24.74 -43.84 -17.67
C LYS A 56 25.31 -42.66 -16.88
N VAL A 57 26.63 -42.67 -16.65
CA VAL A 57 27.34 -41.55 -16.00
C VAL A 57 27.19 -40.25 -16.79
N ALA A 58 27.29 -40.31 -18.12
CA ALA A 58 27.09 -39.12 -18.96
C ALA A 58 25.66 -38.58 -18.89
N GLN A 59 24.66 -39.46 -18.92
CA GLN A 59 23.25 -39.08 -18.78
C GLN A 59 22.95 -38.45 -17.41
N GLU A 60 23.47 -39.05 -16.34
CA GLU A 60 23.33 -38.57 -14.97
C GLU A 60 24.08 -37.25 -14.74
N GLY A 61 25.23 -37.05 -15.38
CA GLY A 61 25.94 -35.78 -15.39
C GLY A 61 25.09 -34.64 -15.93
N TYR A 62 24.38 -34.87 -17.04
CA TYR A 62 23.44 -33.89 -17.59
C TYR A 62 22.26 -33.61 -16.64
N GLN A 63 21.74 -34.64 -15.96
CA GLN A 63 20.70 -34.44 -14.95
C GLN A 63 21.19 -33.58 -13.79
N ILE A 64 22.39 -33.84 -13.27
CA ILE A 64 22.99 -33.05 -12.20
C ILE A 64 23.17 -31.59 -12.63
N GLU A 65 23.65 -31.35 -13.85
CA GLU A 65 23.79 -29.99 -14.39
C GLU A 65 22.44 -29.27 -14.50
N SER A 66 21.41 -29.95 -14.99
CA SER A 66 20.04 -29.42 -15.08
C SER A 66 19.47 -29.07 -13.70
N GLN A 67 19.66 -29.95 -12.71
CA GLN A 67 19.21 -29.72 -11.34
C GLN A 67 19.97 -28.56 -10.68
N ALA A 68 21.28 -28.44 -10.92
CA ALA A 68 22.08 -27.31 -10.44
C ALA A 68 21.61 -25.98 -11.04
N ALA A 69 21.29 -25.95 -12.34
CA ALA A 69 20.71 -24.77 -12.97
C ALA A 69 19.34 -24.41 -12.37
N GLN A 70 18.52 -25.42 -12.02
CA GLN A 70 17.23 -25.19 -11.40
C GLN A 70 17.36 -24.63 -9.97
N ILE A 71 18.35 -25.08 -9.19
CA ILE A 71 18.70 -24.51 -7.88
C ILE A 71 19.02 -23.01 -8.02
N VAL A 72 19.85 -22.64 -8.99
CA VAL A 72 20.22 -21.23 -9.23
C VAL A 72 18.98 -20.39 -9.52
N ARG A 73 18.08 -20.86 -10.39
CA ARG A 73 16.82 -20.16 -10.71
C ARG A 73 15.92 -19.95 -9.48
N SER A 74 15.78 -20.96 -8.63
CA SER A 74 15.02 -20.83 -7.39
C SER A 74 15.65 -19.81 -6.43
N CYS A 75 16.98 -19.79 -6.32
CA CYS A 75 17.70 -18.77 -5.55
C CYS A 75 17.50 -17.35 -6.12
N GLU A 76 17.56 -17.19 -7.45
CA GLU A 76 17.29 -15.90 -8.11
C GLU A 76 15.86 -15.42 -7.87
N SER A 77 14.89 -16.33 -7.90
CA SER A 77 13.49 -16.02 -7.58
C SER A 77 13.33 -15.55 -6.14
N LEU A 78 13.95 -16.23 -5.17
CA LEU A 78 13.95 -15.80 -3.77
C LEU A 78 14.62 -14.43 -3.58
N LEU A 79 15.73 -14.16 -4.30
CA LEU A 79 16.39 -12.86 -4.24
C LEU A 79 15.51 -11.73 -4.80
N SER A 80 14.81 -11.99 -5.90
CA SER A 80 13.82 -11.06 -6.46
C SER A 80 12.70 -10.76 -5.45
N LEU A 81 12.20 -11.79 -4.76
CA LEU A 81 11.17 -11.63 -3.73
C LEU A 81 11.65 -10.73 -2.58
N VAL A 82 12.90 -10.89 -2.13
CA VAL A 82 13.48 -10.00 -1.12
C VAL A 82 13.52 -8.54 -1.61
N GLY A 83 13.82 -8.32 -2.89
CA GLY A 83 13.75 -7.00 -3.53
C GLY A 83 12.33 -6.41 -3.49
N GLU A 84 11.33 -7.20 -3.85
CA GLU A 84 9.91 -6.81 -3.82
C GLU A 84 9.44 -6.46 -2.40
N LEU A 85 9.82 -7.25 -1.39
CA LEU A 85 9.50 -6.98 0.01
C LEU A 85 10.11 -5.67 0.51
N LYS A 86 11.39 -5.41 0.19
CA LYS A 86 12.06 -4.14 0.51
C LYS A 86 11.34 -2.96 -0.15
N GLN A 87 11.00 -3.09 -1.43
CA GLN A 87 10.26 -2.07 -2.16
C GLN A 87 8.86 -1.84 -1.58
N SER A 88 8.16 -2.91 -1.20
CA SER A 88 6.85 -2.83 -0.54
C SER A 88 6.94 -2.04 0.77
N LEU A 89 7.94 -2.32 1.61
CA LEU A 89 8.15 -1.60 2.87
C LEU A 89 8.43 -0.11 2.64
N LEU A 90 9.32 0.22 1.70
CA LEU A 90 9.67 1.61 1.37
C LEU A 90 8.50 2.39 0.75
N LEU A 91 7.71 1.74 -0.11
CA LEU A 91 6.58 2.37 -0.79
C LEU A 91 5.30 2.43 0.05
N ASN A 92 5.10 1.52 0.99
CA ASN A 92 3.92 1.54 1.84
C ASN A 92 3.89 2.80 2.71
N ASP A 93 5.05 3.17 3.27
CA ASP A 93 5.15 4.36 4.11
C ASP A 93 4.90 5.65 3.30
N THR A 94 5.45 5.74 2.08
CA THR A 94 5.23 6.89 1.19
C THR A 94 3.79 6.99 0.67
N LYS A 95 3.15 5.87 0.31
CA LYS A 95 1.74 5.84 -0.13
C LYS A 95 0.80 6.21 1.02
N THR A 96 1.05 5.69 2.22
CA THR A 96 0.24 6.00 3.41
C THR A 96 0.40 7.47 3.81
N LEU A 97 1.64 7.97 3.82
CA LEU A 97 1.93 9.39 4.08
C LEU A 97 1.30 10.32 3.05
N SER A 98 1.31 9.95 1.76
CA SER A 98 0.68 10.71 0.69
C SER A 98 -0.84 10.81 0.88
N LYS A 99 -1.51 9.69 1.17
CA LYS A 99 -2.96 9.68 1.48
C LYS A 99 -3.31 10.53 2.70
N LEU A 100 -2.50 10.45 3.76
CA LEU A 100 -2.71 11.27 4.96
C LEU A 100 -2.52 12.76 4.67
N ARG A 101 -1.53 13.12 3.85
CA ARG A 101 -1.31 14.51 3.40
C ARG A 101 -2.48 15.01 2.55
N GLN A 102 -2.98 14.20 1.62
CA GLN A 102 -4.13 14.52 0.76
C GLN A 102 -5.37 14.82 1.62
N ALA A 103 -5.74 13.90 2.53
CA ALA A 103 -6.89 14.07 3.41
C ALA A 103 -6.76 15.31 4.32
N ARG A 104 -5.55 15.59 4.81
CA ARG A 104 -5.27 16.79 5.61
C ARG A 104 -5.40 18.07 4.76
N SER A 105 -4.94 18.03 3.52
CA SER A 105 -5.07 19.15 2.57
C SER A 105 -6.54 19.44 2.28
N GLU A 106 -7.34 18.40 1.98
CA GLU A 106 -8.78 18.52 1.72
C GLU A 106 -9.51 19.15 2.91
N LYS A 107 -9.25 18.65 4.13
CA LYS A 107 -9.84 19.22 5.34
C LYS A 107 -9.43 20.68 5.58
N LEU A 108 -8.19 21.04 5.28
CA LEU A 108 -7.74 22.44 5.37
C LEU A 108 -8.44 23.32 4.34
N THR A 109 -8.65 22.81 3.12
CA THR A 109 -9.39 23.55 2.08
C THR A 109 -10.85 23.74 2.46
N GLU A 110 -11.53 22.71 2.98
CA GLU A 110 -12.91 22.80 3.47
C GLU A 110 -13.05 23.85 4.59
N ASN A 111 -12.18 23.78 5.61
CA ASN A 111 -12.16 24.75 6.69
C ASN A 111 -11.92 26.18 6.17
N THR A 112 -11.03 26.33 5.19
CA THR A 112 -10.74 27.63 4.58
C THR A 112 -11.96 28.19 3.85
N VAL A 113 -12.69 27.35 3.12
CA VAL A 113 -13.94 27.76 2.45
C VAL A 113 -14.98 28.16 3.49
N ALA A 114 -15.21 27.36 4.53
CA ALA A 114 -16.16 27.68 5.59
C ALA A 114 -15.84 28.99 6.33
N ILE A 115 -14.55 29.24 6.61
CA ILE A 115 -14.10 30.50 7.22
C ILE A 115 -14.36 31.67 6.28
N LYS A 116 -14.05 31.54 4.98
CA LYS A 116 -14.30 32.59 3.99
C LYS A 116 -15.79 32.93 3.88
N GLU A 117 -16.65 31.91 3.84
CA GLU A 117 -18.10 32.11 3.82
C GLU A 117 -18.57 32.86 5.06
N ARG A 118 -18.09 32.48 6.24
CA ARG A 118 -18.45 33.15 7.50
C ARG A 118 -17.98 34.60 7.56
N ILE A 119 -16.81 34.91 7.02
CA ILE A 119 -16.32 36.29 6.89
C ILE A 119 -17.23 37.10 5.97
N LEU A 120 -17.67 36.53 4.84
CA LEU A 120 -18.59 37.22 3.93
C LEU A 120 -19.96 37.49 4.58
N THR A 121 -20.48 36.55 5.36
CA THR A 121 -21.72 36.75 6.13
C THR A 121 -21.57 37.90 7.13
N ILE A 122 -20.52 37.90 7.94
CA ILE A 122 -20.28 38.96 8.93
C ILE A 122 -20.09 40.31 8.25
N LYS A 123 -19.40 40.36 7.10
CA LYS A 123 -19.25 41.58 6.31
C LYS A 123 -20.60 42.14 5.87
N LYS A 124 -21.52 41.26 5.45
CA LYS A 124 -22.87 41.66 5.04
C LYS A 124 -23.68 42.20 6.21
N GLU A 125 -23.69 41.48 7.34
CA GLU A 125 -24.37 41.93 8.57
C GLU A 125 -23.85 43.28 9.06
N LEU A 126 -22.52 43.49 8.99
CA LEU A 126 -21.92 44.78 9.33
C LEU A 126 -22.37 45.89 8.38
N ALA A 127 -22.43 45.63 7.07
CA ALA A 127 -22.91 46.63 6.11
C ALA A 127 -24.39 46.97 6.35
N ASP A 128 -25.23 45.97 6.63
CA ASP A 128 -26.65 46.15 6.93
C ASP A 128 -26.84 46.98 8.21
N THR A 129 -26.10 46.67 9.29
CA THR A 129 -26.17 47.44 10.55
C THR A 129 -25.68 48.88 10.41
N VAL A 130 -24.64 49.12 9.60
CA VAL A 130 -24.17 50.49 9.30
C VAL A 130 -25.24 51.27 8.54
N TYR A 131 -25.87 50.65 7.54
CA TYR A 131 -26.96 51.25 6.79
C TYR A 131 -28.16 51.62 7.69
N ASP A 132 -28.54 50.72 8.59
CA ASP A 132 -29.63 50.96 9.54
C ASP A 132 -29.29 52.14 10.47
N LEU A 133 -28.07 52.20 11.00
CA LEU A 133 -27.59 53.30 11.85
C LEU A 133 -27.58 54.64 11.11
N GLU A 134 -27.06 54.67 9.88
CA GLU A 134 -27.09 55.87 9.03
C GLU A 134 -28.53 56.32 8.79
N SER A 135 -29.45 55.40 8.49
CA SER A 135 -30.85 55.73 8.27
C SER A 135 -31.52 56.36 9.49
N VAL A 136 -31.23 55.86 10.70
CA VAL A 136 -31.75 56.41 11.95
C VAL A 136 -31.14 57.78 12.23
N TYR A 137 -29.83 57.94 12.02
CA TYR A 137 -29.14 59.23 12.16
C TYR A 137 -29.74 60.29 11.23
N TYR A 138 -29.89 59.99 9.94
CA TYR A 138 -30.45 60.94 8.98
C TYR A 138 -31.91 61.27 9.28
N ARG A 139 -32.73 60.30 9.70
CA ARG A 139 -34.10 60.56 10.16
C ARG A 139 -34.15 61.53 11.33
N SER A 140 -33.27 61.36 12.32
CA SER A 140 -33.21 62.24 13.51
C SER A 140 -32.71 63.67 13.22
N LEU A 141 -32.13 63.91 12.05
CA LEU A 141 -31.70 65.24 11.60
C LEU A 141 -32.79 65.99 10.82
N THR A 142 -33.84 65.28 10.37
CA THR A 142 -34.96 65.79 9.58
C THR A 142 -36.27 65.95 10.36
N ASP A 143 -36.38 65.36 11.55
CA ASP A 143 -37.40 65.67 12.56
C ASP A 143 -36.87 66.72 13.56
#